data_AF-A0A7Z0IRF8-F1
#
_entry.id   AF-A0A7Z0IRF8-F1
#
_cell.length_a   1.000
_cell.length_b   1.000
_cell.length_c   1.000
_cell.angle_alpha   90.00
_cell.angle_beta   90.00
_cell.angle_gamma   90.00
#
_symmetry.space_group_name_H-M   'P 1'
#
loop_
_entity.id
_entity.type
_entity.pdbx_description
1 polymer ?
#
loop_
_entity_poly.entity_id
_entity_poly.type
_entity_poly.pdbx_seq_one_letter_code
_entity_poly.pdbx_strand_id
1 'polypeptide(L)'
;MKSRIARYLLTALLAALAMLGLSVAAAPSASAMFIEPGCAQAPDGNAYMQIYVVDDPSAPIKMGRWTNQHRWYDYGSYNLANEYGERRVVNCQWGGARVQLCYGYGGTNCAITIPAGHVWEGSITPINSVRLLR
;
A
#
# COMPACT_ATOMS: atom_id res chain seq x y z
N MET A 1 18.87 50.63 -43.07
CA MET A 1 18.65 50.12 -41.71
C MET A 1 17.19 49.68 -41.54
N LYS A 2 16.92 48.38 -41.70
CA LYS A 2 15.68 47.64 -41.34
C LYS A 2 15.82 46.31 -42.08
N SER A 3 15.50 45.16 -41.47
CA SER A 3 15.50 43.82 -42.10
C SER A 3 16.72 42.89 -41.91
N ARG A 4 17.35 42.83 -40.72
CA ARG A 4 18.16 41.63 -40.37
C ARG A 4 18.00 41.12 -38.92
N ILE A 5 17.44 41.91 -38.02
CA ILE A 5 17.35 41.57 -36.59
C ILE A 5 16.12 40.70 -36.26
N ALA A 6 15.08 40.70 -37.09
CA ALA A 6 13.82 40.01 -36.81
C ALA A 6 13.84 38.48 -37.03
N ARG A 7 14.88 37.91 -37.68
CA ARG A 7 14.92 36.48 -37.98
C ARG A 7 15.57 35.61 -36.90
N TYR A 8 16.32 36.21 -35.98
CA TYR A 8 16.96 35.46 -34.88
C TYR A 8 16.08 35.33 -33.63
N LEU A 9 14.99 36.10 -33.55
CA LEU A 9 14.08 36.09 -32.41
C LEU A 9 12.95 35.05 -32.52
N LEU A 10 12.75 34.44 -33.70
CA LEU A 10 11.70 33.43 -33.90
C LEU A 10 12.15 31.97 -33.79
N THR A 11 13.45 31.68 -33.74
CA THR A 11 13.98 30.31 -33.67
C THR A 11 14.41 29.87 -32.27
N ALA A 12 14.20 30.71 -31.25
CA ALA A 12 14.59 30.41 -29.86
C ALA A 12 13.41 30.04 -28.94
N LEU A 13 12.18 29.94 -29.47
CA LEU A 13 10.96 29.82 -28.65
C LEU A 13 10.16 28.52 -28.86
N LEU A 14 10.76 27.44 -29.35
CA LEU A 14 10.06 26.16 -29.57
C LEU A 14 10.79 24.90 -29.08
N ALA A 15 11.93 25.03 -28.39
CA ALA A 15 12.67 23.88 -27.83
C ALA A 15 12.47 23.69 -26.32
N ALA A 16 11.34 24.16 -25.77
CA ALA A 16 10.92 23.87 -24.41
C ALA A 16 9.60 23.05 -24.44
N LEU A 17 9.55 21.98 -25.24
CA LEU A 17 8.64 20.89 -24.95
C LEU A 17 9.19 20.22 -23.69
N ALA A 18 8.73 20.70 -22.53
CA ALA A 18 8.83 19.99 -21.27
C ALA A 18 8.23 18.60 -21.51
N MET A 19 9.09 17.59 -21.62
CA MET A 19 8.68 16.20 -21.53
C MET A 19 8.10 16.01 -20.13
N LEU A 20 6.78 16.18 -19.98
CA LEU A 20 6.05 15.56 -18.90
C LEU A 20 6.10 14.05 -19.13
N GLY A 21 7.23 13.45 -18.78
CA GLY A 21 7.34 12.02 -18.59
C GLY A 21 6.46 11.65 -17.40
N LEU A 22 5.18 11.39 -17.66
CA LEU A 22 4.30 10.76 -16.69
C LEU A 22 4.77 9.30 -16.58
N SER A 23 5.78 9.04 -15.75
CA SER A 23 6.15 7.69 -15.38
C SER A 23 5.01 7.12 -14.54
N VAL A 24 4.04 6.50 -15.20
CA VAL A 24 3.12 5.57 -14.55
C VAL A 24 3.98 4.39 -14.13
N ALA A 25 4.51 4.45 -12.90
CA ALA A 25 5.06 3.27 -12.26
C ALA A 25 3.92 2.25 -12.22
N ALA A 26 4.05 1.18 -13.01
CA ALA A 26 3.14 0.06 -12.92
C ALA A 26 3.26 -0.48 -11.49
N ALA A 27 2.27 -0.21 -10.65
CA ALA A 27 2.22 -0.78 -9.33
C ALA A 27 2.23 -2.31 -9.47
N PRO A 28 3.05 -3.03 -8.70
CA PRO A 28 3.06 -4.48 -8.77
C PRO A 28 1.67 -5.05 -8.50
N SER A 29 1.39 -6.19 -9.11
CA SER A 29 0.11 -6.88 -8.99
C SER A 29 -0.16 -7.26 -7.52
N ALA A 30 -1.17 -6.63 -6.93
CA ALA A 30 -1.65 -6.93 -5.59
C ALA A 30 -2.31 -8.32 -5.55
N SER A 31 -1.95 -9.15 -4.56
CA SER A 31 -2.54 -10.49 -4.41
C SER A 31 -2.70 -10.90 -2.95
N ALA A 32 -3.77 -11.63 -2.65
CA ALA A 32 -3.98 -12.25 -1.34
C ALA A 32 -3.69 -13.76 -1.43
N MET A 33 -2.94 -14.28 -0.47
CA MET A 33 -2.51 -15.67 -0.37
C MET A 33 -2.84 -16.24 1.00
N PHE A 34 -3.27 -17.50 1.04
CA PHE A 34 -3.46 -18.22 2.30
C PHE A 34 -2.10 -18.63 2.88
N ILE A 35 -1.83 -18.32 4.14
CA ILE A 35 -0.57 -18.70 4.80
C ILE A 35 -0.88 -19.24 6.20
N GLU A 36 -0.96 -20.57 6.34
CA GLU A 36 -1.12 -21.22 7.65
C GLU A 36 0.00 -20.92 8.66
N PRO A 37 1.29 -20.76 8.29
CA PRO A 37 2.31 -20.38 9.28
C PRO A 37 2.28 -18.90 9.68
N GLY A 38 1.65 -18.02 8.89
CA GLY A 38 1.67 -16.56 9.12
C GLY A 38 0.97 -16.14 10.41
N CYS A 39 0.01 -16.95 10.86
CA CYS A 39 -0.74 -16.75 12.10
C CYS A 39 -0.29 -17.65 13.24
N ALA A 40 0.39 -18.76 12.93
CA ALA A 40 0.99 -19.65 13.93
C ALA A 40 2.17 -18.99 14.69
N GLN A 41 2.71 -17.89 14.17
CA GLN A 41 3.86 -17.18 14.74
C GLN A 41 3.46 -15.92 15.52
N ALA A 42 2.17 -15.69 15.75
CA ALA A 42 1.66 -14.69 16.67
C ALA A 42 2.18 -14.95 18.10
N PRO A 43 3.05 -14.10 18.67
CA PRO A 43 3.63 -14.36 19.99
C PRO A 43 2.61 -14.36 21.14
N ASP A 44 1.38 -13.90 20.89
CA ASP A 44 0.32 -13.67 21.86
C ASP A 44 -0.91 -14.58 21.68
N GLY A 45 -0.95 -15.43 20.64
CA GLY A 45 -2.04 -16.38 20.40
C GLY A 45 -3.42 -15.75 20.12
N ASN A 46 -3.48 -14.43 19.92
CA ASN A 46 -4.73 -13.69 19.71
C ASN A 46 -5.04 -13.50 18.22
N ALA A 47 -6.31 -13.27 17.91
CA ALA A 47 -6.75 -12.84 16.58
C ALA A 47 -6.44 -11.35 16.36
N TYR A 48 -5.77 -11.01 15.26
CA TYR A 48 -5.42 -9.61 14.93
C TYR A 48 -5.19 -9.40 13.44
N MET A 49 -5.04 -8.14 13.05
CA MET A 49 -4.46 -7.70 11.79
C MET A 49 -3.15 -6.94 12.01
N GLN A 50 -2.19 -7.11 11.10
CA GLN A 50 -0.87 -6.50 11.17
C GLN A 50 -0.40 -5.98 9.81
N ILE A 51 0.27 -4.81 9.81
CA ILE A 51 0.94 -4.23 8.64
C ILE A 51 2.42 -3.99 8.95
N TYR A 52 3.29 -4.33 8.00
CA TYR A 52 4.72 -4.05 8.06
C TYR A 52 5.31 -3.75 6.68
N VAL A 53 6.46 -3.07 6.69
CA VAL A 53 7.28 -2.78 5.51
C VAL A 53 7.83 -4.08 4.91
N VAL A 54 7.78 -4.17 3.59
CA VAL A 54 8.47 -5.25 2.86
C VAL A 54 9.84 -4.74 2.44
N ASP A 55 10.87 -5.12 3.20
CA ASP A 55 12.27 -4.84 2.82
C ASP A 55 12.80 -5.89 1.83
N ASP A 56 12.37 -7.15 2.01
CA ASP A 56 12.67 -8.29 1.12
C ASP A 56 11.40 -9.16 0.98
N PRO A 57 10.76 -9.22 -0.20
CA PRO A 57 9.55 -10.01 -0.42
C PRO A 57 9.78 -11.53 -0.31
N SER A 58 11.02 -12.01 -0.51
CA SER A 58 11.38 -13.42 -0.41
C SER A 58 11.69 -13.86 1.03
N ALA A 59 11.85 -12.91 1.96
CA ALA A 59 12.13 -13.21 3.34
C ALA A 59 10.90 -13.81 4.04
N PRO A 60 11.10 -14.85 4.89
CA PRO A 60 10.04 -15.37 5.72
C PRO A 60 9.52 -14.27 6.65
N ILE A 61 8.21 -14.30 6.93
CA ILE A 61 7.58 -13.36 7.85
C ILE A 61 8.23 -13.51 9.24
N LYS A 62 9.01 -12.52 9.66
CA LYS A 62 9.61 -12.50 11.01
C LYS A 62 8.66 -11.81 11.98
N MET A 63 7.69 -12.54 12.53
CA MET A 63 6.82 -12.04 13.60
C MET A 63 7.59 -12.05 14.94
N GLY A 64 8.50 -11.08 15.13
CA GLY A 64 9.32 -11.00 16.34
C GLY A 64 9.79 -9.58 16.61
N ARG A 65 9.29 -8.99 17.71
CA ARG A 65 9.67 -7.76 18.44
C ARG A 65 10.48 -6.64 17.72
N TRP A 66 10.38 -6.46 16.41
CA TRP A 66 10.96 -5.31 15.73
C TRP A 66 10.05 -4.86 14.57
N THR A 67 9.64 -3.60 14.68
CA THR A 67 9.00 -2.73 13.68
C THR A 67 7.67 -3.20 13.08
N ASN A 68 6.77 -3.71 13.91
CA ASN A 68 5.34 -3.69 13.56
C ASN A 68 4.89 -2.23 13.46
N GLN A 69 4.63 -1.72 12.25
CA GLN A 69 4.13 -0.35 12.11
C GLN A 69 2.72 -0.22 12.67
N HIS A 70 1.88 -1.23 12.45
CA HIS A 70 0.53 -1.27 13.02
C HIS A 70 0.08 -2.68 13.38
N ARG A 71 -0.69 -2.79 14.47
CA ARG A 71 -1.41 -4.00 14.88
C ARG A 71 -2.73 -3.61 15.51
N TRP A 72 -3.80 -4.30 15.10
CA TRP A 72 -5.15 -4.04 15.60
C TRP A 72 -5.87 -5.35 15.92
N TYR A 73 -6.61 -5.33 17.02
CA TYR A 73 -7.36 -6.48 17.53
C TYR A 73 -8.88 -6.26 17.44
N ASP A 74 -9.33 -5.01 17.57
CA ASP A 74 -10.74 -4.67 17.58
C ASP A 74 -11.29 -4.44 16.17
N TYR A 75 -12.58 -4.75 16.01
CA TYR A 75 -13.30 -4.41 14.79
C TYR A 75 -13.53 -2.91 14.68
N GLY A 76 -13.37 -2.36 13.48
CA GLY A 76 -13.46 -0.92 13.26
C GLY A 76 -12.64 -0.45 12.06
N SER A 77 -12.63 0.86 11.87
CA SER A 77 -11.86 1.54 10.82
C SER A 77 -10.70 2.30 11.44
N TYR A 78 -9.50 2.14 10.87
CA TYR A 78 -8.26 2.77 11.31
C TYR A 78 -7.64 3.54 10.16
N ASN A 79 -7.44 4.84 10.36
CA ASN A 79 -6.80 5.70 9.37
C ASN A 79 -5.29 5.48 9.36
N LEU A 80 -4.72 5.41 8.17
CA LEU A 80 -3.28 5.43 7.96
C LEU A 80 -2.87 6.88 7.69
N ALA A 81 -1.79 7.32 8.32
CA ALA A 81 -1.26 8.67 8.13
C ALA A 81 0.23 8.57 7.79
N ASN A 82 0.63 9.19 6.67
CA ASN A 82 2.00 9.17 6.17
C ASN A 82 2.56 7.76 5.92
N GLU A 83 1.70 6.83 5.48
CA GLU A 83 2.07 5.46 5.15
C GLU A 83 2.08 5.27 3.63
N TYR A 84 3.22 4.82 3.10
CA TYR A 84 3.44 4.67 1.66
C TYR A 84 4.28 3.42 1.33
N GLY A 85 4.20 3.00 0.07
CA GLY A 85 5.06 1.97 -0.52
C GLY A 85 4.56 0.54 -0.31
N GLU A 86 5.42 -0.41 -0.64
CA GLU A 86 5.12 -1.85 -0.55
C GLU A 86 4.97 -2.29 0.91
N ARG A 87 3.84 -2.96 1.19
CA ARG A 87 3.57 -3.55 2.50
C ARG A 87 3.03 -4.95 2.36
N ARG A 88 3.17 -5.67 3.46
CA ARG A 88 2.51 -6.94 3.68
C ARG A 88 1.48 -6.75 4.80
N VAL A 89 0.24 -7.11 4.51
CA VAL A 89 -0.91 -7.01 5.40
C VAL A 89 -1.37 -8.41 5.75
N VAL A 90 -1.29 -8.76 7.02
CA VAL A 90 -1.59 -10.10 7.52
C VAL A 90 -2.89 -10.07 8.30
N ASN A 91 -3.87 -10.90 7.91
CA ASN A 91 -5.13 -11.07 8.63
C ASN A 91 -5.12 -12.40 9.40
N CYS A 92 -4.72 -12.34 10.67
CA CYS A 92 -4.69 -13.49 11.57
C CYS A 92 -5.92 -13.66 12.43
N GLN A 93 -7.06 -13.21 11.92
CA GLN A 93 -8.35 -13.43 12.55
C GLN A 93 -8.97 -14.76 12.08
N TRP A 94 -10.03 -15.19 12.75
CA TRP A 94 -10.75 -16.44 12.45
C TRP A 94 -12.27 -16.22 12.34
N GLY A 95 -12.96 -17.24 11.83
CA GLY A 95 -14.43 -17.32 11.86
C GLY A 95 -15.12 -16.28 10.96
N GLY A 96 -14.67 -16.18 9.71
CA GLY A 96 -15.27 -15.30 8.70
C GLY A 96 -14.78 -13.84 8.71
N ALA A 97 -13.94 -13.48 9.68
CA ALA A 97 -13.38 -12.14 9.79
C ALA A 97 -12.64 -11.68 8.54
N ARG A 98 -12.71 -10.39 8.25
CA ARG A 98 -12.21 -9.76 7.02
C ARG A 98 -11.43 -8.51 7.36
N VAL A 99 -10.38 -8.26 6.59
CA VAL A 99 -9.68 -6.97 6.57
C VAL A 99 -9.92 -6.35 5.21
N GLN A 100 -10.22 -5.06 5.17
CA GLN A 100 -10.35 -4.33 3.91
C GLN A 100 -9.39 -3.15 3.84
N LEU A 101 -8.74 -2.99 2.70
CA LEU A 101 -7.90 -1.83 2.41
C LEU A 101 -8.73 -0.81 1.61
N CYS A 102 -8.73 0.42 2.10
CA CYS A 102 -9.66 1.46 1.69
C CYS A 102 -8.94 2.72 1.23
N TYR A 103 -9.33 3.22 0.05
CA TYR A 103 -8.76 4.44 -0.51
C TYR A 103 -9.24 5.71 0.21
N GLY A 104 -10.41 5.68 0.87
CA GLY A 104 -10.88 6.77 1.69
C GLY A 104 -10.48 6.61 3.16
N TYR A 105 -10.55 7.70 3.92
CA TYR A 105 -10.48 7.64 5.39
C TYR A 105 -11.76 7.05 5.99
N GLY A 106 -11.69 6.55 7.23
CA GLY A 106 -12.83 6.02 7.97
C GLY A 106 -13.36 4.66 7.47
N GLY A 107 -12.59 3.94 6.65
CA GLY A 107 -13.02 2.67 6.06
C GLY A 107 -14.02 2.85 4.92
N THR A 108 -13.84 3.89 4.10
CA THR A 108 -14.67 4.20 2.92
C THR A 108 -13.94 3.89 1.62
N ASN A 109 -14.68 3.54 0.55
CA ASN A 109 -14.11 3.19 -0.76
C ASN A 109 -13.07 2.03 -0.68
N CYS A 110 -13.50 0.87 -0.18
CA CYS A 110 -12.65 -0.30 0.02
C CYS A 110 -12.60 -1.18 -1.22
N ALA A 111 -11.39 -1.42 -1.73
CA ALA A 111 -11.18 -2.14 -2.99
C ALA A 111 -10.59 -3.54 -2.78
N ILE A 112 -9.86 -3.75 -1.70
CA ILE A 112 -9.15 -5.01 -1.43
C ILE A 112 -9.75 -5.63 -0.18
N THR A 113 -10.07 -6.93 -0.24
CA THR A 113 -10.55 -7.71 0.91
C THR A 113 -9.62 -8.89 1.14
N ILE A 114 -9.14 -9.01 2.38
CA ILE A 114 -8.21 -10.04 2.83
C ILE A 114 -8.99 -10.96 3.79
N PRO A 115 -9.27 -12.22 3.40
CA PRO A 115 -9.98 -13.16 4.26
C PRO A 115 -9.17 -13.51 5.52
N ALA A 116 -9.85 -14.07 6.52
CA ALA A 116 -9.22 -14.70 7.67
C ALA A 116 -8.12 -15.70 7.23
N GLY A 117 -6.97 -15.69 7.92
CA GLY A 117 -5.82 -16.56 7.63
C GLY A 117 -5.04 -16.23 6.35
N HIS A 118 -5.32 -15.08 5.72
CA HIS A 118 -4.64 -14.67 4.50
C HIS A 118 -3.69 -13.50 4.72
N VAL A 119 -2.71 -13.41 3.83
CA VAL A 119 -1.76 -12.32 3.71
C VAL A 119 -1.96 -11.65 2.37
N TRP A 120 -1.85 -10.34 2.35
CA TRP A 120 -1.83 -9.55 1.13
C TRP A 120 -0.50 -8.82 1.00
N GLU A 121 0.03 -8.77 -0.21
CA GLU A 121 1.27 -8.07 -0.54
C GLU A 121 1.02 -7.08 -1.68
N GLY A 122 1.53 -5.86 -1.52
CA GLY A 122 1.48 -4.82 -2.54
C GLY A 122 1.70 -3.41 -1.99
N SER A 123 1.75 -2.44 -2.89
CA SER A 123 1.78 -1.02 -2.53
C SER A 123 0.51 -0.62 -1.80
N ILE A 124 0.66 -0.09 -0.58
CA ILE A 124 -0.45 0.57 0.14
C ILE A 124 -0.60 2.03 -0.27
N THR A 125 0.19 2.56 -1.20
CA THR A 125 -0.14 3.86 -1.80
C THR A 125 -1.17 3.61 -2.90
N PRO A 126 -2.41 4.16 -2.86
CA PRO A 126 -2.94 5.26 -2.02
C PRO A 126 -4.00 4.85 -0.96
N ILE A 127 -3.86 3.72 -0.30
CA ILE A 127 -4.70 3.30 0.84
C ILE A 127 -4.58 4.30 2.00
N ASN A 128 -5.72 4.82 2.44
CA ASN A 128 -5.82 5.80 3.53
C ASN A 128 -6.42 5.23 4.82
N SER A 129 -7.09 4.08 4.75
CA SER A 129 -7.57 3.40 5.96
C SER A 129 -7.71 1.89 5.78
N VAL A 130 -7.81 1.22 6.91
CA VAL A 130 -8.02 -0.23 6.99
C VAL A 130 -9.24 -0.50 7.85
N ARG A 131 -10.08 -1.45 7.42
CA ARG A 131 -11.32 -1.81 8.09
C ARG A 131 -11.32 -3.28 8.50
N LEU A 132 -11.44 -3.55 9.79
CA LEU A 132 -11.56 -4.89 10.36
C LEU A 132 -13.03 -5.17 10.61
N LEU A 133 -13.49 -6.33 10.13
CA LEU A 133 -14.89 -6.72 10.14
C LEU A 133 -15.03 -8.18 10.57
N ARG A 134 -16.19 -8.51 11.13
CA ARG A 134 -16.68 -9.88 11.29
C ARG A 134 -17.97 -10.08 10.49
#